data_AF-A0A3M1HGE0-F1
#
_entry.id   AF-A0A3M1HGE0-F1
#
_cell.length_a   1.000
_cell.length_b   1.000
_cell.length_c   1.000
_cell.angle_alpha   90.00
_cell.angle_beta   90.00
_cell.angle_gamma   90.00
#
_symmetry.space_group_name_H-M   'P 1'
#
loop_
_entity.id
_entity.type
_entity.pdbx_description
1 polymer ?
#
loop_
_entity_poly.entity_id
_entity_poly.type
_entity_poly.pdbx_seq_one_letter_code
_entity_poly.pdbx_strand_id
1 'polypeptide(L)'
;IKIAFANGATEKEKKAYQKLLSLVEKLGEKSKSLTKSKLQNSSSRKNELNKQNKKIALSSTPKEKTEKKNSHVLASPSDKTEIYYSESSGGGDLRDNPSSYSKARRFILAHPHLKRALQLAPFVASESLRKKDWLARRAALSVIYFSLPKGAKRDSIRRELDKLNRNLLFGKASSPLWKIHIVRKGDTLSRIAGKYNVPWEFLLKLNGLNRPIIRIGQRLKVIGGKWEIRVKKSEFRLVILLNGFYMKEYTVGLGKNGSTPTGEFIIVTKQKNPTWYWKGRRYPYGHPKNILGPRWLGFKNTEKYSGYGIHGTSFPDSIGKEASSGCIRMRNEEVKELYSMIPRKTKVFIED
;
A
#
# COMPACT_ATOMS: atom_id res chain seq x y z
N ILE A 1 -0.87 4.60 10.26
CA ILE A 1 -0.90 4.55 11.75
C ILE A 1 -1.95 5.50 12.27
N LYS A 2 -1.66 6.80 12.49
CA LYS A 2 -2.68 7.81 12.83
C LYS A 2 -3.81 7.87 11.79
N ILE A 3 -3.48 7.74 10.49
CA ILE A 3 -4.48 7.63 9.42
C ILE A 3 -5.31 6.33 9.50
N ALA A 4 -4.73 5.20 9.93
CA ALA A 4 -5.48 3.94 10.06
C ALA A 4 -6.37 3.93 11.33
N PHE A 5 -5.91 4.54 12.43
CA PHE A 5 -6.69 4.76 13.65
C PHE A 5 -7.81 5.78 13.46
N ALA A 6 -7.58 6.86 12.68
CA ALA A 6 -8.59 7.87 12.36
C ALA A 6 -9.68 7.37 11.38
N ASN A 7 -9.47 6.22 10.74
CA ASN A 7 -10.27 5.75 9.61
C ASN A 7 -11.08 4.47 9.89
N GLY A 8 -11.33 4.10 11.15
CA GLY A 8 -12.26 3.00 11.45
C GLY A 8 -11.74 1.59 11.16
N ALA A 9 -10.43 1.35 11.33
CA ALA A 9 -9.86 0.00 11.31
C ALA A 9 -10.52 -0.91 12.36
N THR A 10 -10.65 -2.21 12.07
CA THR A 10 -11.25 -3.18 12.99
C THR A 10 -10.35 -3.42 14.21
N GLU A 11 -10.92 -3.89 15.33
CA GLU A 11 -10.12 -4.20 16.55
C GLU A 11 -9.01 -5.23 16.29
N LYS A 12 -9.21 -6.18 15.36
CA LYS A 12 -8.17 -7.12 14.97
C LYS A 12 -7.02 -6.44 14.21
N GLU A 13 -7.32 -5.48 13.34
CA GLU A 13 -6.30 -4.72 12.61
C GLU A 13 -5.58 -3.73 13.51
N LYS A 14 -6.31 -3.09 14.44
CA LYS A 14 -5.69 -2.27 15.50
C LYS A 14 -4.76 -3.12 16.37
N LYS A 15 -5.17 -4.33 16.76
CA LYS A 15 -4.31 -5.28 17.49
C LYS A 15 -3.11 -5.74 16.67
N ALA A 16 -3.27 -6.06 15.38
CA ALA A 16 -2.15 -6.40 14.50
C ALA A 16 -1.16 -5.23 14.39
N TYR A 17 -1.69 -4.01 14.33
CA TYR A 17 -0.90 -2.80 14.30
C TYR A 17 -0.17 -2.51 15.64
N GLN A 18 -0.83 -2.71 16.78
CA GLN A 18 -0.22 -2.65 18.12
C GLN A 18 0.80 -3.78 18.34
N LYS A 19 0.56 -4.96 17.76
CA LYS A 19 1.51 -6.07 17.77
C LYS A 19 2.74 -5.74 16.92
N LEU A 20 2.56 -5.07 15.78
CA LEU A 20 3.67 -4.55 14.98
C LEU A 20 4.46 -3.49 15.75
N LEU A 21 3.80 -2.57 16.47
CA LEU A 21 4.45 -1.60 17.35
C LEU A 21 5.22 -2.25 18.51
N SER A 22 4.59 -3.14 19.27
CA SER A 22 5.26 -3.82 20.39
C SER A 22 6.39 -4.72 19.93
N LEU A 23 6.28 -5.35 18.75
CA LEU A 23 7.39 -6.08 18.14
C LEU A 23 8.52 -5.12 17.75
N VAL A 24 8.20 -3.96 17.17
CA VAL A 24 9.16 -2.89 16.85
C VAL A 24 9.87 -2.37 18.11
N GLU A 25 9.13 -2.17 19.21
CA GLU A 25 9.67 -1.74 20.51
C GLU A 25 10.58 -2.81 21.11
N LYS A 26 10.13 -4.06 21.21
CA LYS A 26 10.92 -5.20 21.71
C LYS A 26 12.19 -5.44 20.88
N LEU A 27 12.10 -5.34 19.57
CA LEU A 27 13.28 -5.44 18.69
C LEU A 27 14.20 -4.22 18.85
N GLY A 28 13.62 -3.05 19.11
CA GLY A 28 14.38 -1.84 19.41
C GLY A 28 15.13 -1.92 20.74
N GLU A 29 14.55 -2.51 21.77
CA GLU A 29 15.17 -2.81 23.05
C GLU A 29 16.23 -3.90 22.93
N LYS A 30 15.93 -4.98 22.19
CA LYS A 30 16.90 -6.06 21.91
C LYS A 30 18.09 -5.54 21.12
N SER A 31 17.87 -4.65 20.15
CA SER A 31 18.93 -3.96 19.42
C SER A 31 19.78 -3.11 20.36
N LYS A 32 19.18 -2.29 21.24
CA LYS A 32 19.91 -1.49 22.26
C LYS A 32 20.69 -2.35 23.25
N SER A 33 20.12 -3.48 23.68
CA SER A 33 20.77 -4.47 24.55
C SER A 33 21.99 -5.11 23.88
N LEU A 34 21.87 -5.48 22.60
CA LEU A 34 22.97 -6.02 21.79
C LEU A 34 24.07 -4.98 21.53
N THR A 35 23.74 -3.70 21.32
CA THR A 35 24.76 -2.65 21.22
C THR A 35 25.46 -2.39 22.56
N LYS A 36 24.72 -2.39 23.68
CA LYS A 36 25.29 -2.19 25.02
C LYS A 36 26.22 -3.34 25.42
N SER A 37 25.85 -4.59 25.11
CA SER A 37 26.70 -5.78 25.28
C SER A 37 27.95 -5.74 24.41
N LYS A 38 27.85 -5.31 23.14
CA LYS A 38 29.02 -5.16 22.26
C LYS A 38 29.95 -4.03 22.70
N LEU A 39 29.40 -2.90 23.17
CA LEU A 39 30.18 -1.78 23.70
C LEU A 39 30.93 -2.17 24.98
N GLN A 40 30.27 -2.87 25.92
CA GLN A 40 30.92 -3.40 27.13
C GLN A 40 32.02 -4.41 26.79
N ASN A 41 31.78 -5.35 25.88
CA ASN A 41 32.79 -6.33 25.46
C ASN A 41 33.97 -5.67 24.72
N SER A 42 33.73 -4.61 23.92
CA SER A 42 34.81 -3.87 23.25
C SER A 42 35.64 -3.02 24.22
N SER A 43 35.01 -2.47 25.27
CA SER A 43 35.69 -1.67 26.29
C SER A 43 36.56 -2.55 27.19
N SER A 44 36.06 -3.75 27.54
CA SER A 44 36.85 -4.75 28.27
C SER A 44 38.05 -5.23 27.45
N ARG A 45 37.87 -5.55 26.15
CA ARG A 45 38.98 -5.92 25.26
C ARG A 45 40.00 -4.79 25.04
N LYS A 46 39.56 -3.53 24.91
CA LYS A 46 40.49 -2.39 24.78
C LYS A 46 41.32 -2.18 26.05
N ASN A 47 40.73 -2.37 27.23
CA ASN A 47 41.45 -2.26 28.50
C ASN A 47 42.45 -3.40 28.69
N GLU A 48 42.13 -4.61 28.22
CA GLU A 48 43.04 -5.77 28.21
C GLU A 48 44.21 -5.57 27.24
N LEU A 49 43.92 -5.10 26.02
CA LEU A 49 44.93 -4.82 24.98
C LEU A 49 45.87 -3.67 25.40
N ASN A 50 45.35 -2.64 26.07
CA ASN A 50 46.17 -1.55 26.60
C ASN A 50 47.04 -2.00 27.79
N LYS A 51 46.58 -2.95 28.62
CA LYS A 51 47.41 -3.57 29.67
C LYS A 51 48.52 -4.44 29.07
N GLN A 52 48.25 -5.17 27.99
CA GLN A 52 49.27 -5.97 27.28
C GLN A 52 50.29 -5.09 26.56
N ASN A 53 49.86 -4.04 25.84
CA ASN A 53 50.77 -3.17 25.09
C ASN A 53 51.66 -2.30 26.01
N LYS A 54 51.20 -1.95 27.22
CA LYS A 54 52.05 -1.28 28.22
C LYS A 54 53.14 -2.20 28.81
N LYS A 55 52.93 -3.52 28.76
CA LYS A 55 53.91 -4.53 29.17
C LYS A 55 54.97 -4.80 28.10
N ILE A 56 54.61 -4.65 26.82
CA ILE A 56 55.48 -4.92 25.67
C ILE A 56 56.37 -3.70 25.32
N ALA A 57 55.93 -2.47 25.60
CA ALA A 57 56.69 -1.24 25.33
C ALA A 57 57.87 -0.97 26.29
N LEU A 58 58.11 -1.84 27.29
CA LEU A 58 59.25 -1.76 28.23
C LEU A 58 60.41 -2.71 27.87
N SER A 59 60.32 -3.45 26.76
CA SER A 59 61.38 -4.36 26.31
C SER A 59 61.48 -4.38 24.79
N SER A 60 62.34 -3.54 24.22
CA SER A 60 63.19 -3.81 23.03
C SER A 60 63.47 -2.54 22.18
N THR A 61 64.75 -2.35 21.88
CA THR A 61 65.35 -1.36 20.96
C THR A 61 65.40 -1.89 19.51
N PRO A 62 65.62 -1.02 18.50
CA PRO A 62 65.19 -1.28 17.11
C PRO A 62 66.31 -1.81 16.20
N LYS A 63 65.94 -2.66 15.21
CA LYS A 63 66.71 -2.85 13.96
C LYS A 63 65.80 -3.01 12.73
N GLU A 64 66.38 -2.56 11.63
CA GLU A 64 65.90 -2.16 10.30
C GLU A 64 65.66 -3.28 9.26
N LYS A 65 64.91 -2.88 8.20
CA LYS A 65 64.97 -3.32 6.77
C LYS A 65 64.42 -4.74 6.45
N THR A 66 63.72 -5.05 5.35
CA THR A 66 63.55 -4.43 4.01
C THR A 66 62.35 -5.06 3.26
N GLU A 67 61.83 -4.31 2.28
CA GLU A 67 61.00 -4.65 1.09
C GLU A 67 61.13 -6.08 0.49
N LYS A 68 60.23 -6.70 -0.30
CA LYS A 68 59.28 -6.21 -1.32
C LYS A 68 58.30 -7.33 -1.80
N LYS A 69 57.04 -6.93 -1.97
CA LYS A 69 55.93 -7.29 -2.89
C LYS A 69 55.86 -8.66 -3.62
N ASN A 70 54.73 -9.34 -3.39
CA ASN A 70 54.21 -10.55 -4.07
C ASN A 70 53.28 -10.27 -5.25
N SER A 71 53.23 -11.26 -6.15
CA SER A 71 52.31 -11.50 -7.26
C SER A 71 50.92 -11.98 -6.82
N HIS A 72 49.91 -11.71 -7.66
CA HIS A 72 48.48 -12.00 -7.45
C HIS A 72 47.99 -13.15 -8.33
N VAL A 73 47.29 -14.16 -7.75
CA VAL A 73 46.22 -14.95 -8.40
C VAL A 73 45.20 -15.47 -7.34
N LEU A 74 43.90 -15.26 -7.62
CA LEU A 74 42.63 -15.90 -7.16
C LEU A 74 42.15 -15.83 -5.69
N ALA A 75 41.00 -15.16 -5.48
CA ALA A 75 39.71 -15.72 -5.00
C ALA A 75 38.71 -14.61 -4.53
N SER A 76 37.42 -14.75 -4.86
CA SER A 76 36.27 -14.03 -4.23
C SER A 76 36.11 -14.41 -2.73
N PRO A 77 35.29 -13.76 -1.85
CA PRO A 77 34.07 -12.97 -2.14
C PRO A 77 33.76 -11.76 -1.21
N SER A 78 32.64 -11.10 -1.53
CA SER A 78 31.81 -10.21 -0.69
C SER A 78 32.30 -8.78 -0.46
N ASP A 79 31.56 -7.81 -0.98
CA ASP A 79 31.63 -6.45 -0.45
C ASP A 79 30.25 -5.84 -0.21
N LYS A 80 30.13 -5.35 1.03
CA LYS A 80 29.06 -4.53 1.56
C LYS A 80 29.23 -3.13 1.00
N THR A 81 28.33 -2.67 0.15
CA THR A 81 28.26 -1.25 -0.19
C THR A 81 27.33 -0.54 0.78
N GLU A 82 27.91 0.14 1.77
CA GLU A 82 27.32 1.29 2.44
C GLU A 82 27.15 2.41 1.41
N ILE A 83 25.91 2.81 1.13
CA ILE A 83 25.61 3.89 0.20
C ILE A 83 25.57 5.20 1.00
N TYR A 84 26.59 6.04 0.80
CA TYR A 84 26.58 7.46 1.15
C TYR A 84 25.60 8.21 0.23
N TYR A 85 24.75 9.06 0.81
CA TYR A 85 23.89 9.99 0.06
C TYR A 85 24.68 11.29 -0.16
N SER A 86 24.95 11.65 -1.41
CA SER A 86 25.34 13.00 -1.79
C SER A 86 24.09 13.84 -2.06
N GLU A 87 24.02 15.01 -1.42
CA GLU A 87 23.06 16.05 -1.74
C GLU A 87 23.52 16.73 -3.04
N SER A 88 22.62 16.86 -4.01
CA SER A 88 22.77 17.81 -5.11
C SER A 88 21.58 18.76 -5.09
N SER A 89 21.92 20.01 -4.83
CA SER A 89 21.13 21.21 -4.99
C SER A 89 21.02 21.57 -6.47
N GLY A 90 19.82 21.94 -6.90
CA GLY A 90 19.53 22.52 -8.21
C GLY A 90 18.17 23.21 -8.15
N GLY A 91 18.18 24.54 -8.18
CA GLY A 91 17.01 25.39 -7.98
C GLY A 91 16.05 25.45 -9.16
N GLY A 92 14.82 25.86 -8.84
CA GLY A 92 13.74 26.14 -9.80
C GLY A 92 12.45 26.43 -9.04
N ASP A 93 12.17 27.71 -8.86
CA ASP A 93 11.02 28.27 -8.15
C ASP A 93 9.71 27.98 -8.90
N LEU A 94 8.86 27.14 -8.31
CA LEU A 94 7.42 27.12 -8.51
C LEU A 94 6.77 26.91 -7.14
N ARG A 95 5.75 27.70 -6.84
CA ARG A 95 4.94 27.65 -5.62
C ARG A 95 4.27 26.27 -5.46
N ASP A 96 5.04 25.28 -5.04
CA ASP A 96 4.60 23.89 -4.89
C ASP A 96 3.91 23.71 -3.56
N ASN A 97 2.58 23.62 -3.60
CA ASN A 97 1.82 23.01 -2.52
C ASN A 97 2.14 21.51 -2.54
N PRO A 98 2.91 20.97 -1.58
CA PRO A 98 3.43 19.63 -1.77
C PRO A 98 2.33 18.58 -1.74
N SER A 99 2.41 17.60 -2.64
CA SER A 99 1.47 16.46 -2.70
C SER A 99 1.28 15.83 -1.32
N SER A 100 0.08 15.32 -1.03
CA SER A 100 -0.23 14.64 0.24
C SER A 100 0.77 13.51 0.56
N TYR A 101 1.28 12.81 -0.47
CA TYR A 101 2.39 11.88 -0.33
C TYR A 101 3.71 12.52 0.11
N SER A 102 4.13 13.64 -0.50
CA SER A 102 5.35 14.34 -0.10
C SER A 102 5.26 14.95 1.31
N LYS A 103 4.05 15.38 1.72
CA LYS A 103 3.75 15.81 3.11
C LYS A 103 3.77 14.63 4.07
N ALA A 104 3.14 13.51 3.73
CA ALA A 104 3.12 12.30 4.54
C ALA A 104 4.52 11.67 4.67
N ARG A 105 5.32 11.67 3.61
CA ARG A 105 6.72 11.21 3.62
C ARG A 105 7.59 12.14 4.45
N ARG A 106 7.49 13.47 4.26
CA ARG A 106 8.19 14.45 5.13
C ARG A 106 7.78 14.29 6.59
N PHE A 107 6.50 14.11 6.87
CA PHE A 107 5.99 13.83 8.21
C PHE A 107 6.59 12.53 8.76
N ILE A 108 6.55 11.42 8.03
CA ILE A 108 7.14 10.14 8.45
C ILE A 108 8.65 10.26 8.71
N LEU A 109 9.38 11.01 7.88
CA LEU A 109 10.82 11.24 8.05
C LEU A 109 11.12 12.18 9.22
N ALA A 110 10.25 13.16 9.49
CA ALA A 110 10.33 14.08 10.61
C ALA A 110 9.92 13.46 11.96
N HIS A 111 9.33 12.26 11.96
CA HIS A 111 8.90 11.55 13.17
C HIS A 111 9.74 10.28 13.39
N PRO A 112 10.73 10.29 14.30
CA PRO A 112 11.70 9.20 14.47
C PRO A 112 11.08 7.81 14.69
N HIS A 113 9.92 7.73 15.36
CA HIS A 113 9.19 6.47 15.57
C HIS A 113 8.56 5.92 14.26
N LEU A 114 8.15 6.78 13.33
CA LEU A 114 7.64 6.38 12.01
C LEU A 114 8.80 5.97 11.08
N LYS A 115 9.93 6.69 11.12
CA LYS A 115 11.17 6.30 10.44
C LYS A 115 11.66 4.91 10.88
N ARG A 116 11.56 4.62 12.18
CA ARG A 116 11.88 3.30 12.75
C ARG A 116 10.93 2.20 12.27
N ALA A 117 9.63 2.49 12.19
CA ALA A 117 8.65 1.56 11.64
C ALA A 117 8.94 1.21 10.17
N LEU A 118 9.43 2.17 9.39
CA LEU A 118 9.83 1.96 7.99
C LEU A 118 11.05 1.05 7.88
N GLN A 119 12.09 1.30 8.68
CA GLN A 119 13.30 0.46 8.72
C GLN A 119 13.02 -0.99 9.14
N LEU A 120 12.03 -1.19 10.02
CA LEU A 120 11.70 -2.52 10.53
C LEU A 120 10.68 -3.27 9.67
N ALA A 121 10.00 -2.61 8.73
CA ALA A 121 8.98 -3.26 7.91
C ALA A 121 9.50 -4.51 7.16
N PRO A 122 10.70 -4.54 6.57
CA PRO A 122 11.24 -5.76 5.94
C PRO A 122 11.44 -6.92 6.93
N PHE A 123 11.90 -6.62 8.14
CA PHE A 123 12.03 -7.61 9.21
C PHE A 123 10.66 -8.13 9.62
N VAL A 124 9.70 -7.24 9.88
CA VAL A 124 8.35 -7.63 10.29
C VAL A 124 7.65 -8.46 9.21
N ALA A 125 7.80 -8.10 7.94
CA ALA A 125 7.28 -8.90 6.83
C ALA A 125 7.83 -10.33 6.89
N SER A 126 9.16 -10.47 7.00
CA SER A 126 9.85 -11.76 7.04
C SER A 126 9.46 -12.62 8.26
N GLU A 127 9.43 -12.02 9.45
CA GLU A 127 9.03 -12.70 10.68
C GLU A 127 7.54 -13.11 10.66
N SER A 128 6.67 -12.25 10.12
CA SER A 128 5.25 -12.54 10.00
C SER A 128 4.96 -13.70 9.06
N LEU A 129 5.80 -13.92 8.03
CA LEU A 129 5.70 -15.11 7.17
C LEU A 129 6.03 -16.38 7.95
N ARG A 130 7.13 -16.40 8.70
CA ARG A 130 7.51 -17.54 9.55
C ARG A 130 6.40 -17.90 10.53
N LYS A 131 5.81 -16.88 11.16
CA LYS A 131 4.72 -17.02 12.14
C LYS A 131 3.33 -17.19 11.52
N LYS A 132 3.20 -17.16 10.19
CA LYS A 132 1.92 -17.18 9.46
C LYS A 132 0.94 -16.06 9.92
N ASP A 133 1.47 -14.91 10.36
CA ASP A 133 0.70 -13.71 10.72
C ASP A 133 0.42 -12.87 9.47
N TRP A 134 -0.61 -13.26 8.73
CA TRP A 134 -0.92 -12.69 7.42
C TRP A 134 -1.31 -11.20 7.46
N LEU A 135 -1.90 -10.71 8.56
CA LEU A 135 -2.22 -9.28 8.69
C LEU A 135 -0.98 -8.45 8.97
N ALA A 136 -0.11 -8.90 9.88
CA ALA A 136 1.14 -8.21 10.14
C ALA A 136 2.02 -8.17 8.88
N ARG A 137 2.06 -9.27 8.11
CA ARG A 137 2.74 -9.30 6.80
C ARG A 137 2.13 -8.32 5.80
N ARG A 138 0.80 -8.31 5.64
CA ARG A 138 0.09 -7.36 4.75
C ARG A 138 0.38 -5.91 5.14
N ALA A 139 0.35 -5.60 6.43
CA ALA A 139 0.63 -4.26 6.94
C ALA A 139 2.07 -3.84 6.63
N ALA A 140 3.05 -4.69 6.95
CA ALA A 140 4.46 -4.42 6.69
C ALA A 140 4.76 -4.25 5.19
N LEU A 141 4.25 -5.14 4.34
CA LEU A 141 4.44 -5.03 2.89
C LEU A 141 3.75 -3.78 2.32
N SER A 142 2.59 -3.37 2.83
CA SER A 142 1.94 -2.13 2.42
C SER A 142 2.82 -0.92 2.73
N VAL A 143 3.42 -0.89 3.92
CA VAL A 143 4.38 0.17 4.32
C VAL A 143 5.57 0.21 3.37
N ILE A 144 6.16 -0.95 3.04
CA ILE A 144 7.26 -1.06 2.09
C ILE A 144 6.82 -0.55 0.70
N TYR A 145 5.69 -1.01 0.20
CA TYR A 145 5.15 -0.61 -1.12
C TYR A 145 5.04 0.91 -1.25
N PHE A 146 4.43 1.57 -0.27
CA PHE A 146 4.27 3.03 -0.30
C PHE A 146 5.59 3.79 -0.10
N SER A 147 6.63 3.17 0.45
CA SER A 147 7.93 3.82 0.68
C SER A 147 8.89 3.75 -0.51
N LEU A 148 8.73 2.74 -1.36
CA LEU A 148 9.59 2.53 -2.53
C LEU A 148 9.17 3.46 -3.67
N PRO A 149 10.09 3.93 -4.53
CA PRO A 149 9.72 4.53 -5.81
C PRO A 149 9.15 3.48 -6.78
N LYS A 150 8.54 3.94 -7.88
CA LYS A 150 8.13 3.07 -8.98
C LYS A 150 9.35 2.32 -9.54
N GLY A 151 9.21 1.01 -9.75
CA GLY A 151 10.27 0.15 -10.29
C GLY A 151 10.15 -1.30 -9.82
N ALA A 152 11.10 -2.13 -10.26
CA ALA A 152 11.06 -3.59 -10.10
C ALA A 152 10.87 -4.06 -8.64
N LYS A 153 11.48 -3.37 -7.68
CA LYS A 153 11.33 -3.67 -6.25
C LYS A 153 9.89 -3.45 -5.77
N ARG A 154 9.28 -2.29 -6.08
CA ARG A 154 7.89 -1.98 -5.74
C ARG A 154 6.93 -2.97 -6.43
N ASP A 155 7.19 -3.31 -7.69
CA ASP A 155 6.39 -4.28 -8.43
C ASP A 155 6.44 -5.69 -7.83
N SER A 156 7.60 -6.10 -7.30
CA SER A 156 7.72 -7.37 -6.57
C SER A 156 6.83 -7.39 -5.32
N ILE A 157 6.93 -6.33 -4.50
CA ILE A 157 6.11 -6.18 -3.29
C ILE A 157 4.61 -6.13 -3.65
N ARG A 158 4.24 -5.42 -4.72
CA ARG A 158 2.88 -5.36 -5.25
C ARG A 158 2.35 -6.76 -5.60
N ARG A 159 3.09 -7.54 -6.39
CA ARG A 159 2.67 -8.93 -6.75
C ARG A 159 2.48 -9.79 -5.51
N GLU A 160 3.35 -9.62 -4.52
CA GLU A 160 3.24 -10.36 -3.27
C GLU A 160 2.00 -9.95 -2.47
N LEU A 161 1.74 -8.65 -2.37
CA LEU A 161 0.52 -8.10 -1.75
C LEU A 161 -0.75 -8.58 -2.46
N ASP A 162 -0.77 -8.60 -3.79
CA ASP A 162 -1.92 -9.08 -4.57
C ASP A 162 -2.22 -10.56 -4.25
N LYS A 163 -1.19 -11.41 -4.23
CA LYS A 163 -1.33 -12.83 -3.86
C LYS A 163 -1.83 -12.98 -2.42
N LEU A 164 -1.23 -12.24 -1.49
CA LEU A 164 -1.59 -12.27 -0.07
C LEU A 164 -3.04 -11.81 0.15
N ASN A 165 -3.45 -10.69 -0.45
CA ASN A 165 -4.79 -10.13 -0.31
C ASN A 165 -5.84 -11.02 -0.94
N ARG A 166 -5.55 -11.64 -2.11
CA ARG A 166 -6.45 -12.64 -2.71
C ARG A 166 -6.71 -13.80 -1.75
N ASN A 167 -5.65 -14.31 -1.11
CA ASN A 167 -5.76 -15.39 -0.14
C ASN A 167 -6.49 -14.96 1.14
N LEU A 168 -6.22 -13.75 1.64
CA LEU A 168 -6.90 -13.20 2.82
C LEU A 168 -8.40 -12.97 2.58
N LEU A 169 -8.82 -12.63 1.36
CA LEU A 169 -10.24 -12.45 1.03
C LEU A 169 -10.93 -13.77 0.69
N PHE A 170 -10.38 -14.52 -0.26
CA PHE A 170 -11.07 -15.64 -0.91
C PHE A 170 -10.51 -17.02 -0.52
N GLY A 171 -9.47 -17.07 0.31
CA GLY A 171 -8.89 -18.32 0.78
C GLY A 171 -9.88 -19.18 1.57
N LYS A 172 -9.62 -20.49 1.57
CA LYS A 172 -10.36 -21.48 2.37
C LYS A 172 -10.05 -21.35 3.86
N ALA A 173 -8.80 -21.00 4.20
CA ALA A 173 -8.37 -20.81 5.58
C ALA A 173 -9.08 -19.63 6.25
N SER A 174 -9.25 -19.73 7.57
CA SER A 174 -9.75 -18.62 8.38
C SER A 174 -8.89 -17.39 8.18
N SER A 175 -9.50 -16.28 7.79
CA SER A 175 -8.81 -15.01 7.61
C SER A 175 -9.29 -14.02 8.64
N PRO A 176 -8.36 -13.29 9.27
CA PRO A 176 -8.73 -12.23 10.20
C PRO A 176 -9.31 -10.97 9.50
N LEU A 177 -9.30 -10.89 8.15
CA LEU A 177 -9.96 -9.80 7.42
C LEU A 177 -11.48 -9.89 7.45
N TRP A 178 -12.02 -11.09 7.54
CA TRP A 178 -13.47 -11.29 7.55
C TRP A 178 -13.91 -11.89 8.89
N LYS A 179 -15.20 -11.73 9.16
CA LYS A 179 -15.91 -12.40 10.27
C LYS A 179 -17.08 -13.19 9.71
N ILE A 180 -17.65 -14.06 10.52
CA ILE A 180 -18.85 -14.78 10.16
C ILE A 180 -20.06 -13.99 10.64
N HIS A 181 -20.99 -13.77 9.72
CA HIS A 181 -22.35 -13.36 9.99
C HIS A 181 -23.27 -14.58 9.83
N ILE A 182 -24.10 -14.85 10.83
CA ILE A 182 -25.12 -15.91 10.77
C ILE A 182 -26.42 -15.26 10.30
N VAL A 183 -26.93 -15.68 9.15
CA VAL A 183 -28.15 -15.13 8.54
C VAL A 183 -29.34 -15.37 9.45
N ARG A 184 -30.12 -14.32 9.72
CA ARG A 184 -31.31 -14.35 10.57
C ARG A 184 -32.58 -14.08 9.75
N LYS A 185 -33.75 -14.31 10.37
CA LYS A 185 -35.05 -13.98 9.76
C LYS A 185 -35.08 -12.51 9.30
N GLY A 186 -35.52 -12.29 8.06
CA GLY A 186 -35.61 -10.97 7.42
C GLY A 186 -34.31 -10.46 6.83
N ASP A 187 -33.18 -11.16 6.97
CA ASP A 187 -31.96 -10.75 6.29
C ASP A 187 -32.05 -10.93 4.78
N THR A 188 -31.57 -9.93 4.06
CA THR A 188 -31.26 -10.03 2.63
C THR A 188 -29.77 -9.77 2.45
N LEU A 189 -29.19 -10.26 1.35
CA LEU A 189 -27.78 -10.02 1.06
C LEU A 189 -27.46 -8.52 1.01
N SER A 190 -28.38 -7.71 0.47
CA SER A 190 -28.28 -6.25 0.43
C SER A 190 -28.29 -5.62 1.83
N ARG A 191 -29.17 -6.07 2.74
CA ARG A 191 -29.24 -5.54 4.11
C ARG A 191 -27.99 -5.89 4.91
N ILE A 192 -27.50 -7.12 4.78
CA ILE A 192 -26.25 -7.57 5.40
C ILE A 192 -25.09 -6.74 4.85
N ALA A 193 -24.98 -6.59 3.52
CA ALA A 193 -23.92 -5.82 2.89
C ALA A 193 -23.92 -4.35 3.33
N GLY A 194 -25.10 -3.73 3.43
CA GLY A 194 -25.28 -2.39 3.97
C GLY A 194 -24.77 -2.25 5.41
N LYS A 195 -25.08 -3.21 6.28
CA LYS A 195 -24.59 -3.24 7.68
C LYS A 195 -23.06 -3.23 7.78
N TYR A 196 -22.37 -3.84 6.82
CA TYR A 196 -20.90 -3.91 6.80
C TYR A 196 -20.25 -2.90 5.85
N ASN A 197 -21.03 -1.97 5.30
CA ASN A 197 -20.58 -0.96 4.34
C ASN A 197 -19.80 -1.57 3.16
N VAL A 198 -20.37 -2.58 2.53
CA VAL A 198 -19.85 -3.19 1.30
C VAL A 198 -20.95 -3.32 0.25
N PRO A 199 -20.64 -3.35 -1.05
CA PRO A 199 -21.62 -3.71 -2.06
C PRO A 199 -22.06 -5.17 -1.89
N TRP A 200 -23.34 -5.45 -2.17
CA TRP A 200 -23.86 -6.81 -2.08
C TRP A 200 -23.23 -7.76 -3.10
N GLU A 201 -22.79 -7.25 -4.26
CA GLU A 201 -22.04 -8.04 -5.24
C GLU A 201 -20.69 -8.49 -4.70
N PHE A 202 -20.04 -7.67 -3.87
CA PHE A 202 -18.82 -8.08 -3.18
C PHE A 202 -19.11 -9.25 -2.25
N LEU A 203 -20.19 -9.12 -1.45
CA LEU A 203 -20.56 -10.13 -0.47
C LEU A 203 -20.95 -11.46 -1.12
N LEU A 204 -21.65 -11.40 -2.26
CA LEU A 204 -21.96 -12.54 -3.13
C LEU A 204 -20.67 -13.27 -3.55
N LYS A 205 -19.70 -12.53 -4.12
CA LYS A 205 -18.41 -13.06 -4.58
C LYS A 205 -17.55 -13.60 -3.43
N LEU A 206 -17.51 -12.89 -2.31
CA LEU A 206 -16.74 -13.28 -1.11
C LEU A 206 -17.19 -14.64 -0.55
N ASN A 207 -18.46 -14.98 -0.74
CA ASN A 207 -19.07 -16.22 -0.26
C ASN A 207 -19.25 -17.29 -1.33
N GLY A 208 -18.74 -17.07 -2.56
CA GLY A 208 -18.87 -18.04 -3.66
C GLY A 208 -20.33 -18.32 -4.05
N LEU A 209 -21.23 -17.36 -3.81
CA LEU A 209 -22.64 -17.49 -4.17
C LEU A 209 -22.82 -17.10 -5.64
N ASN A 210 -23.62 -17.85 -6.39
CA ASN A 210 -23.94 -17.53 -7.79
C ASN A 210 -25.20 -16.65 -7.92
N ARG A 211 -26.05 -16.63 -6.89
CA ARG A 211 -27.29 -15.85 -6.81
C ARG A 211 -27.39 -15.21 -5.42
N PRO A 212 -28.10 -14.08 -5.25
CA PRO A 212 -28.22 -13.39 -3.95
C PRO A 212 -29.22 -14.07 -3.00
N ILE A 213 -29.35 -15.39 -3.08
CA ILE A 213 -30.25 -16.19 -2.26
C ILE A 213 -29.48 -16.68 -1.04
N ILE A 214 -30.02 -16.42 0.15
CA ILE A 214 -29.44 -16.81 1.43
C ILE A 214 -30.50 -17.49 2.30
N ARG A 215 -30.08 -18.41 3.18
CA ARG A 215 -30.97 -19.15 4.08
C ARG A 215 -30.71 -18.79 5.53
N ILE A 216 -31.75 -18.82 6.37
CA ILE A 216 -31.60 -18.64 7.82
C ILE A 216 -30.60 -19.68 8.36
N GLY A 217 -29.71 -19.27 9.26
CA GLY A 217 -28.64 -20.10 9.80
C GLY A 217 -27.39 -20.19 8.91
N GLN A 218 -27.46 -19.77 7.64
CA GLN A 218 -26.30 -19.76 6.75
C GLN A 218 -25.20 -18.86 7.30
N ARG A 219 -23.95 -19.35 7.22
CA ARG A 219 -22.76 -18.63 7.67
C ARG A 219 -22.12 -17.89 6.50
N LEU A 220 -22.12 -16.57 6.54
CA LEU A 220 -21.53 -15.71 5.52
C LEU A 220 -20.26 -15.04 6.04
N LYS A 221 -19.16 -15.15 5.28
CA LYS A 221 -18.00 -14.26 5.40
C LYS A 221 -18.45 -12.84 5.11
N VAL A 222 -18.22 -11.93 6.04
CA VAL A 222 -18.45 -10.49 5.86
C VAL A 222 -17.16 -9.74 6.18
N ILE A 223 -16.85 -8.75 5.36
CA ILE A 223 -15.75 -7.82 5.60
C ILE A 223 -16.32 -6.45 5.92
N GLY A 224 -15.68 -5.73 6.83
CA GLY A 224 -15.97 -4.33 7.10
C GLY A 224 -14.68 -3.53 7.13
N GLY A 225 -14.81 -2.22 7.25
CA GLY A 225 -13.69 -1.30 7.29
C GLY A 225 -13.89 -0.13 6.35
N LYS A 226 -12.90 0.76 6.32
CA LYS A 226 -12.91 1.92 5.44
C LYS A 226 -12.17 1.61 4.16
N TRP A 227 -12.92 1.69 3.07
CA TRP A 227 -12.41 1.69 1.72
C TRP A 227 -11.94 3.09 1.35
N GLU A 228 -10.80 3.16 0.67
CA GLU A 228 -10.24 4.39 0.12
C GLU A 228 -9.61 4.07 -1.23
N ILE A 229 -9.67 5.00 -2.16
CA ILE A 229 -8.99 4.93 -3.44
C ILE A 229 -7.95 6.05 -3.50
N ARG A 230 -6.75 5.74 -4.00
CA ARG A 230 -5.74 6.72 -4.33
C ARG A 230 -5.39 6.62 -5.80
N VAL A 231 -5.30 7.77 -6.46
CA VAL A 231 -4.91 7.87 -7.87
C VAL A 231 -3.63 8.70 -7.92
N LYS A 232 -2.59 8.13 -8.54
CA LYS A 232 -1.31 8.79 -8.77
C LYS A 232 -1.16 9.05 -10.26
N LYS A 233 -1.28 10.33 -10.67
CA LYS A 233 -1.38 10.71 -12.08
C LYS A 233 -0.09 10.39 -12.84
N SER A 234 1.05 10.81 -12.31
CA SER A 234 2.40 10.55 -12.84
C SER A 234 2.73 9.06 -13.03
N GLU A 235 2.06 8.17 -12.30
CA GLU A 235 2.27 6.73 -12.41
C GLU A 235 1.17 6.01 -13.21
N PHE A 236 0.09 6.70 -13.58
CA PHE A 236 -1.13 6.12 -14.16
C PHE A 236 -1.71 4.98 -13.30
N ARG A 237 -1.69 5.14 -11.97
CA ARG A 237 -2.11 4.10 -11.03
C ARG A 237 -3.33 4.50 -10.21
N LEU A 238 -4.23 3.55 -10.03
CA LEU A 238 -5.31 3.57 -9.04
C LEU A 238 -5.06 2.46 -8.02
N VAL A 239 -4.88 2.82 -6.75
CA VAL A 239 -4.65 1.90 -5.64
C VAL A 239 -5.88 1.90 -4.73
N ILE A 240 -6.43 0.72 -4.47
CA ILE A 240 -7.46 0.48 -3.47
C ILE A 240 -6.79 0.20 -2.14
N LEU A 241 -7.27 0.87 -1.09
CA LEU A 241 -6.92 0.59 0.29
C LEU A 241 -8.14 0.05 1.05
N LEU A 242 -7.87 -0.88 1.96
CA LEU A 242 -8.80 -1.27 3.01
C LEU A 242 -8.12 -1.04 4.35
N ASN A 243 -8.72 -0.19 5.17
CA ASN A 243 -8.20 0.23 6.48
C ASN A 243 -6.79 0.86 6.40
N GLY A 244 -6.53 1.57 5.30
CA GLY A 244 -5.25 2.24 5.03
C GLY A 244 -4.13 1.33 4.53
N PHE A 245 -4.38 0.03 4.36
CA PHE A 245 -3.42 -0.93 3.81
C PHE A 245 -3.76 -1.27 2.36
N TYR A 246 -2.71 -1.52 1.57
CA TYR A 246 -2.85 -1.91 0.17
C TYR A 246 -3.81 -3.09 0.04
N MET A 247 -4.77 -2.97 -0.88
CA MET A 247 -5.67 -4.06 -1.27
C MET A 247 -5.37 -4.52 -2.68
N LYS A 248 -5.34 -3.59 -3.64
CA LYS A 248 -5.13 -3.88 -5.06
C LYS A 248 -4.76 -2.62 -5.83
N GLU A 249 -4.14 -2.77 -6.99
CA GLU A 249 -3.78 -1.68 -7.90
C GLU A 249 -4.20 -1.98 -9.34
N TYR A 250 -4.51 -0.93 -10.09
CA TYR A 250 -4.81 -1.00 -11.52
C TYR A 250 -4.07 0.11 -12.28
N THR A 251 -3.73 -0.17 -13.54
CA THR A 251 -3.36 0.88 -14.50
C THR A 251 -4.62 1.64 -14.91
N VAL A 252 -4.55 2.96 -15.02
CA VAL A 252 -5.67 3.81 -15.45
C VAL A 252 -5.31 4.72 -16.61
N GLY A 253 -6.30 5.10 -17.41
CA GLY A 253 -6.20 6.20 -18.36
C GLY A 253 -6.69 7.50 -17.72
N LEU A 254 -6.04 8.61 -18.03
CA LEU A 254 -6.31 9.92 -17.41
C LEU A 254 -6.68 10.96 -18.46
N GLY A 255 -7.09 12.13 -17.98
CA GLY A 255 -7.40 13.29 -18.80
C GLY A 255 -6.18 13.87 -19.47
N LYS A 256 -6.33 14.30 -20.72
CA LYS A 256 -5.30 15.06 -21.47
C LYS A 256 -4.94 16.35 -20.75
N ASN A 257 -3.67 16.76 -20.86
CA ASN A 257 -3.18 18.06 -20.39
C ASN A 257 -3.49 18.29 -18.90
N GLY A 258 -3.39 17.23 -18.08
CA GLY A 258 -3.68 17.30 -16.66
C GLY A 258 -5.16 17.53 -16.29
N SER A 259 -6.10 17.38 -17.23
CA SER A 259 -7.54 17.62 -17.00
C SER A 259 -8.22 16.68 -16.00
N THR A 260 -7.55 15.60 -15.57
CA THR A 260 -7.96 14.88 -14.36
C THR A 260 -7.60 15.70 -13.12
N PRO A 261 -8.61 16.18 -12.36
CA PRO A 261 -8.37 17.11 -11.28
C PRO A 261 -7.71 16.43 -10.07
N THR A 262 -6.82 17.14 -9.40
CA THR A 262 -6.28 16.74 -8.10
C THR A 262 -7.21 17.17 -6.97
N GLY A 263 -7.18 16.42 -5.86
CA GLY A 263 -7.98 16.70 -4.66
C GLY A 263 -8.64 15.47 -4.05
N GLU A 264 -9.56 15.74 -3.11
CA GLU A 264 -10.39 14.74 -2.46
C GLU A 264 -11.78 14.70 -3.11
N PHE A 265 -12.22 13.52 -3.50
CA PHE A 265 -13.52 13.25 -4.11
C PHE A 265 -14.25 12.14 -3.36
N ILE A 266 -15.56 12.04 -3.57
CA ILE A 266 -16.41 11.01 -2.95
C ILE A 266 -17.27 10.36 -4.02
N ILE A 267 -17.27 9.02 -4.09
CA ILE A 267 -18.14 8.28 -4.99
C ILE A 267 -19.58 8.33 -4.45
N VAL A 268 -20.51 8.92 -5.21
CA VAL A 268 -21.93 9.04 -4.81
C VAL A 268 -22.85 8.24 -5.73
N THR A 269 -22.51 8.14 -7.02
CA THR A 269 -23.30 7.38 -8.00
C THR A 269 -22.55 6.14 -8.46
N LYS A 270 -23.30 5.07 -8.69
CA LYS A 270 -22.81 3.81 -9.23
C LYS A 270 -23.85 3.29 -10.22
N GLN A 271 -23.45 3.06 -11.46
CA GLN A 271 -24.35 2.54 -12.51
C GLN A 271 -23.70 1.36 -13.25
N LYS A 272 -24.49 0.31 -13.48
CA LYS A 272 -24.16 -0.76 -14.44
C LYS A 272 -24.70 -0.35 -15.80
N ASN A 273 -23.95 -0.63 -16.86
CA ASN A 273 -24.32 -0.33 -18.24
C ASN A 273 -24.78 1.14 -18.38
N PRO A 274 -23.92 2.09 -17.98
CA PRO A 274 -24.30 3.50 -17.86
C PRO A 274 -24.67 4.10 -19.21
N THR A 275 -25.69 4.96 -19.20
CA THR A 275 -25.97 5.88 -20.30
C THR A 275 -25.03 7.07 -20.18
N TRP A 276 -24.36 7.44 -21.27
CA TRP A 276 -23.51 8.62 -21.32
C TRP A 276 -24.31 9.83 -21.83
N TYR A 277 -24.30 10.92 -21.06
CA TYR A 277 -24.91 12.18 -21.44
C TYR A 277 -23.81 13.18 -21.78
N TRP A 278 -23.83 13.74 -22.98
CA TRP A 278 -22.81 14.67 -23.45
C TRP A 278 -23.38 15.70 -24.42
N LYS A 279 -23.17 16.99 -24.12
CA LYS A 279 -23.68 18.13 -24.91
C LYS A 279 -25.18 18.00 -25.23
N GLY A 280 -25.99 17.73 -24.20
CA GLY A 280 -27.45 17.55 -24.33
C GLY A 280 -27.89 16.25 -25.01
N ARG A 281 -26.96 15.42 -25.49
CA ARG A 281 -27.28 14.16 -26.18
C ARG A 281 -27.18 12.96 -25.24
N ARG A 282 -28.02 11.96 -25.49
CA ARG A 282 -28.09 10.69 -24.76
C ARG A 282 -27.47 9.56 -25.59
N TYR A 283 -26.48 8.88 -25.03
CA TYR A 283 -25.84 7.71 -25.63
C TYR A 283 -25.99 6.50 -24.69
N PRO A 284 -27.00 5.63 -24.90
CA PRO A 284 -27.20 4.43 -24.09
C PRO A 284 -25.97 3.50 -24.09
N TYR A 285 -25.89 2.57 -23.14
CA TYR A 285 -24.86 1.54 -23.16
C TYR A 285 -24.98 0.68 -24.43
N GLY A 286 -23.84 0.34 -25.05
CA GLY A 286 -23.78 -0.35 -26.34
C GLY A 286 -23.84 0.56 -27.56
N HIS A 287 -24.23 1.84 -27.40
CA HIS A 287 -24.19 2.80 -28.50
C HIS A 287 -22.73 3.08 -28.92
N PRO A 288 -22.38 3.18 -30.23
CA PRO A 288 -21.00 3.37 -30.69
C PRO A 288 -20.27 4.59 -30.11
N LYS A 289 -21.03 5.66 -29.81
CA LYS A 289 -20.52 6.89 -29.18
C LYS A 289 -20.40 6.83 -27.65
N ASN A 290 -20.89 5.78 -26.99
CA ASN A 290 -20.80 5.68 -25.53
C ASN A 290 -19.40 5.22 -25.10
N ILE A 291 -18.69 6.09 -24.36
CA ILE A 291 -17.30 5.88 -23.97
C ILE A 291 -17.12 5.29 -22.56
N LEU A 292 -18.22 5.12 -21.81
CA LEU A 292 -18.16 4.83 -20.37
C LEU A 292 -17.85 3.36 -20.05
N GLY A 293 -17.97 2.46 -21.02
CA GLY A 293 -17.84 1.03 -20.79
C GLY A 293 -18.93 0.49 -19.85
N PRO A 294 -18.70 -0.66 -19.19
CA PRO A 294 -19.75 -1.39 -18.50
C PRO A 294 -20.12 -0.81 -17.13
N ARG A 295 -19.29 0.04 -16.52
CA ARG A 295 -19.52 0.55 -15.15
C ARG A 295 -19.14 2.01 -15.05
N TRP A 296 -19.92 2.73 -14.25
CA TRP A 296 -19.68 4.12 -13.88
C TRP A 296 -19.68 4.25 -12.34
N LEU A 297 -18.70 4.95 -11.80
CA LEU A 297 -18.59 5.37 -10.40
C LEU A 297 -18.40 6.89 -10.38
N GLY A 298 -19.49 7.64 -10.28
CA GLY A 298 -19.48 9.10 -10.37
C GLY A 298 -19.15 9.76 -9.03
N PHE A 299 -18.34 10.82 -9.12
CA PHE A 299 -18.00 11.65 -7.98
C PHE A 299 -19.13 12.62 -7.64
N LYS A 300 -19.11 13.11 -6.40
CA LYS A 300 -20.01 14.19 -5.96
C LYS A 300 -19.66 15.44 -6.76
N ASN A 301 -20.67 16.03 -7.41
CA ASN A 301 -20.49 17.32 -8.07
C ASN A 301 -20.22 18.42 -7.03
N THR A 302 -19.35 19.35 -7.41
CA THR A 302 -19.08 20.61 -6.71
C THR A 302 -19.17 21.75 -7.73
N GLU A 303 -19.08 22.99 -7.27
CA GLU A 303 -18.98 24.17 -8.16
C GLU A 303 -17.80 24.04 -9.12
N LYS A 304 -16.66 23.51 -8.62
CA LYS A 304 -15.43 23.37 -9.41
C LYS A 304 -15.42 22.11 -10.28
N TYR A 305 -16.02 21.02 -9.83
CA TYR A 305 -15.91 19.71 -10.49
C TYR A 305 -17.28 19.07 -10.65
N SER A 306 -17.74 18.97 -11.89
CA SER A 306 -18.99 18.30 -12.25
C SER A 306 -18.77 17.29 -13.38
N GLY A 307 -19.43 16.14 -13.31
CA GLY A 307 -19.35 15.12 -14.36
C GLY A 307 -18.08 14.25 -14.34
N TYR A 308 -17.31 14.26 -13.25
CA TYR A 308 -16.14 13.41 -13.08
C TYR A 308 -16.46 12.07 -12.44
N GLY A 309 -15.69 11.04 -12.78
CA GLY A 309 -15.83 9.71 -12.19
C GLY A 309 -14.79 8.71 -12.68
N ILE A 310 -14.92 7.49 -12.19
CA ILE A 310 -14.16 6.32 -12.63
C ILE A 310 -15.08 5.46 -13.49
N HIS A 311 -14.62 5.07 -14.67
CA HIS A 311 -15.43 4.27 -15.59
C HIS A 311 -14.59 3.31 -16.43
N GLY A 312 -15.27 2.40 -17.14
CA GLY A 312 -14.63 1.52 -18.11
C GLY A 312 -14.18 2.27 -19.35
N THR A 313 -14.07 1.62 -20.50
CA THR A 313 -13.81 2.35 -21.74
C THR A 313 -14.21 1.56 -22.98
N SER A 314 -14.57 2.26 -24.05
CA SER A 314 -14.63 1.73 -25.42
C SER A 314 -13.27 1.83 -26.14
N PHE A 315 -12.26 2.44 -25.50
CA PHE A 315 -10.93 2.67 -26.07
C PHE A 315 -9.86 2.01 -25.18
N PRO A 316 -9.65 0.69 -25.26
CA PRO A 316 -8.73 -0.04 -24.37
C PRO A 316 -7.29 0.51 -24.42
N ASP A 317 -6.85 0.99 -25.58
CA ASP A 317 -5.50 1.57 -25.77
C ASP A 317 -5.30 2.93 -25.08
N SER A 318 -6.36 3.50 -24.49
CA SER A 318 -6.28 4.71 -23.68
C SER A 318 -5.78 4.47 -22.25
N ILE A 319 -5.71 3.21 -21.81
CA ILE A 319 -5.21 2.85 -20.47
C ILE A 319 -3.70 3.07 -20.40
N GLY A 320 -3.24 3.76 -19.34
CA GLY A 320 -1.83 4.14 -19.18
C GLY A 320 -1.42 5.39 -19.97
N LYS A 321 -2.39 6.14 -20.52
CA LYS A 321 -2.16 7.35 -21.31
C LYS A 321 -3.05 8.50 -20.82
N GLU A 322 -2.67 9.71 -21.19
CA GLU A 322 -3.55 10.88 -21.12
C GLU A 322 -4.41 10.94 -22.39
N ALA A 323 -5.66 10.50 -22.30
CA ALA A 323 -6.51 10.30 -23.47
C ALA A 323 -8.00 10.60 -23.23
N SER A 324 -8.39 10.95 -22.00
CA SER A 324 -9.77 11.31 -21.65
C SER A 324 -9.96 12.83 -21.59
N SER A 325 -11.21 13.26 -21.40
CA SER A 325 -11.56 14.67 -21.11
C SER A 325 -11.47 15.02 -19.61
N GLY A 326 -10.93 14.13 -18.77
CA GLY A 326 -10.74 14.37 -17.35
C GLY A 326 -11.14 13.20 -16.43
N CYS A 327 -12.01 12.30 -16.89
CA CYS A 327 -12.40 11.10 -16.13
C CYS A 327 -11.29 10.05 -16.06
N ILE A 328 -11.34 9.20 -15.03
CA ILE A 328 -10.41 8.07 -14.86
C ILE A 328 -10.98 6.85 -15.59
N ARG A 329 -10.25 6.38 -16.61
CA ARG A 329 -10.59 5.19 -17.40
C ARG A 329 -9.91 3.96 -16.84
N MET A 330 -10.62 2.84 -16.84
CA MET A 330 -10.14 1.53 -16.44
C MET A 330 -10.46 0.49 -17.52
N ARG A 331 -9.74 -0.64 -17.53
CA ARG A 331 -10.16 -1.79 -18.34
C ARG A 331 -11.52 -2.28 -17.88
N ASN A 332 -12.30 -2.83 -18.80
CA ASN A 332 -13.71 -3.16 -18.56
C ASN A 332 -13.89 -4.26 -17.49
N GLU A 333 -12.95 -5.19 -17.40
CA GLU A 333 -12.91 -6.27 -16.42
C GLU A 333 -12.52 -5.73 -15.04
N GLU A 334 -11.54 -4.83 -15.00
CA GLU A 334 -11.02 -4.21 -13.78
C GLU A 334 -12.05 -3.24 -13.17
N VAL A 335 -12.78 -2.46 -13.98
CA VAL A 335 -13.85 -1.58 -13.46
C VAL A 335 -15.04 -2.38 -12.95
N LYS A 336 -15.35 -3.55 -13.54
CA LYS A 336 -16.38 -4.48 -13.02
C LYS A 336 -15.98 -4.97 -11.64
N GLU A 337 -14.71 -5.32 -11.45
CA GLU A 337 -14.18 -5.72 -10.15
C GLU A 337 -14.22 -4.57 -9.14
N LEU A 338 -13.68 -3.39 -9.49
CA LEU A 338 -13.73 -2.18 -8.65
C LEU A 338 -15.17 -1.86 -8.23
N TYR A 339 -16.09 -1.85 -9.20
CA TYR A 339 -17.51 -1.61 -8.95
C TYR A 339 -18.07 -2.62 -7.96
N SER A 340 -17.74 -3.91 -8.09
CA SER A 340 -18.25 -4.91 -7.16
C SER A 340 -17.69 -4.73 -5.76
N MET A 341 -16.47 -4.22 -5.60
CA MET A 341 -15.75 -4.15 -4.32
C MET A 341 -16.03 -2.86 -3.53
N ILE A 342 -16.13 -1.72 -4.20
CA ILE A 342 -16.11 -0.40 -3.54
C ILE A 342 -17.52 0.09 -3.20
N PRO A 343 -17.84 0.40 -1.93
CA PRO A 343 -19.12 0.98 -1.56
C PRO A 343 -19.24 2.44 -2.00
N ARG A 344 -20.48 2.96 -2.04
CA ARG A 344 -20.71 4.40 -2.13
C ARG A 344 -20.10 5.11 -0.91
N LYS A 345 -19.91 6.43 -0.99
CA LYS A 345 -19.24 7.26 0.01
C LYS A 345 -17.75 6.96 0.22
N THR A 346 -17.16 6.08 -0.61
CA THR A 346 -15.72 5.86 -0.62
C THR A 346 -15.01 7.12 -1.07
N LYS A 347 -13.99 7.53 -0.30
CA LYS A 347 -13.11 8.66 -0.62
C LYS A 347 -12.14 8.27 -1.72
N VAL A 348 -11.91 9.19 -2.65
CA VAL A 348 -10.94 9.07 -3.74
C VAL A 348 -9.99 10.25 -3.65
N PHE A 349 -8.71 9.98 -3.43
CA PHE A 349 -7.67 11.00 -3.41
C PHE A 349 -6.91 10.96 -4.73
N ILE A 350 -6.90 12.08 -5.44
CA ILE A 350 -6.18 12.20 -6.71
C ILE A 350 -5.00 13.14 -6.50
N GLU A 351 -3.81 12.61 -6.75
CA GLU A 351 -2.52 13.29 -6.56
C GLU A 351 -1.72 13.23 -7.86
N ASP A 352 -0.88 14.23 -8.10
CA ASP A 352 0.07 14.22 -9.22
C ASP A 352 1.08 13.11 -9.10
#